data_AF-Q101R9-F1
#
_entry.id   AF-Q101R9-F1
#
_cell.length_a   1.000
_cell.length_b   1.000
_cell.length_c   1.000
_cell.angle_alpha   90.00
_cell.angle_beta   90.00
_cell.angle_gamma   90.00
#
_symmetry.space_group_name_H-M   'P 1'
#
loop_
_entity.id
_entity.type
_entity.pdbx_description
1 polymer ?
#
loop_
_entity_poly.entity_id
_entity_poly.type
_entity_poly.pdbx_seq_one_letter_code
_entity_poly.pdbx_strand_id
1 'polypeptide(L)'
;DFRWFALGNCIAILSSLATPEQASAIMDLIEARWDELVAEMPLKISYPALENHEWRLITGCDPKNTRWSYHNGGSWPVLLWLLTAACIKTGRPQIARRAIDLAESRLSKDVWPEYYDGKVGRYIGKQARKYQTWSIAGYLVAKMLLEDPSHLGMIALEEDKQMKPVIKRSASWTC
;
A
#
# COMPACT_ATOMS: atom_id res chain seq x y z
N ASP A 1 -1.84 -17.12 7.25
CA ASP A 1 -0.68 -16.37 6.74
C ASP A 1 -0.61 -15.06 7.50
N PHE A 2 0.51 -14.76 8.16
CA PHE A 2 0.68 -13.54 8.97
C PHE A 2 1.47 -12.44 8.25
N ARG A 3 1.85 -12.65 6.99
CA ARG A 3 2.55 -11.62 6.23
C ARG A 3 1.69 -10.37 6.11
N TRP A 4 2.34 -9.22 6.22
CA TRP A 4 1.72 -7.95 5.93
C TRP A 4 1.67 -7.74 4.41
N PHE A 5 0.54 -7.27 3.90
CA PHE A 5 0.34 -6.99 2.47
C PHE A 5 -0.09 -5.53 2.28
N ALA A 6 0.70 -4.76 1.54
CA ALA A 6 0.52 -3.33 1.38
C ALA A 6 -0.84 -2.96 0.78
N LEU A 7 -1.16 -3.53 -0.39
CA LEU A 7 -2.39 -3.20 -1.12
C LEU A 7 -3.63 -3.50 -0.27
N GLY A 8 -3.67 -4.65 0.41
CA GLY A 8 -4.79 -5.02 1.27
C GLY A 8 -5.02 -4.02 2.40
N ASN A 9 -3.95 -3.61 3.09
CA ASN A 9 -4.06 -2.62 4.17
C ASN A 9 -4.45 -1.24 3.66
N CYS A 10 -3.90 -0.79 2.54
CA CYS A 10 -4.26 0.51 1.95
C CYS A 10 -5.72 0.51 1.49
N ILE A 11 -6.18 -0.53 0.79
CA ILE A 11 -7.57 -0.65 0.35
C ILE A 11 -8.51 -0.74 1.54
N ALA A 12 -8.17 -1.47 2.60
CA ALA A 12 -8.98 -1.56 3.81
C ALA A 12 -9.21 -0.17 4.45
N ILE A 13 -8.17 0.68 4.46
CA ILE A 13 -8.31 2.08 4.89
C ILE A 13 -9.22 2.83 3.94
N LEU A 14 -8.96 2.78 2.63
CA LEU A 14 -9.68 3.57 1.62
C LEU A 14 -11.17 3.20 1.51
N SER A 15 -11.51 1.93 1.64
CA SER A 15 -12.89 1.43 1.58
C SER A 15 -13.66 1.59 2.90
N SER A 16 -13.05 2.17 3.94
CA SER A 16 -13.63 2.27 5.30
C SER A 16 -13.92 0.90 5.93
N LEU A 17 -13.21 -0.15 5.50
CA LEU A 17 -13.28 -1.47 6.12
C LEU A 17 -12.52 -1.48 7.45
N ALA A 18 -11.35 -0.82 7.48
CA ALA A 18 -10.63 -0.59 8.72
C ALA A 18 -11.31 0.53 9.52
N THR A 19 -11.51 0.31 10.82
CA THR A 19 -12.00 1.38 11.73
C THR A 19 -10.98 2.53 11.80
N PRO A 20 -11.36 3.74 12.26
CA PRO A 20 -10.40 4.83 12.48
C PRO A 20 -9.16 4.40 13.28
N GLU A 21 -9.36 3.62 14.34
CA GLU A 21 -8.29 3.13 15.21
C GLU A 21 -7.37 2.16 14.47
N GLN A 22 -7.95 1.24 13.68
CA GLN A 22 -7.17 0.31 12.86
C GLN A 22 -6.40 1.03 11.76
N ALA A 23 -7.02 2.01 11.10
CA ALA A 23 -6.39 2.81 10.06
C ALA A 23 -5.22 3.63 10.62
N SER A 24 -5.38 4.25 11.80
CA SER A 24 -4.27 4.91 12.50
C SER A 24 -3.18 3.91 12.87
N ALA A 25 -3.53 2.75 13.44
CA ALA A 25 -2.55 1.74 13.84
C ALA A 25 -1.74 1.18 12.65
N ILE A 26 -2.36 1.06 11.47
CA ILE A 26 -1.65 0.69 10.22
C ILE A 26 -0.63 1.77 9.84
N MET A 27 -0.99 3.05 9.96
CA MET A 27 -0.06 4.15 9.68
C MET A 27 1.08 4.22 10.70
N ASP A 28 0.77 4.04 11.99
CA ASP A 28 1.76 3.99 13.06
C ASP A 28 2.72 2.80 12.85
N LEU A 29 2.23 1.65 12.38
CA LEU A 29 3.07 0.51 11.99
C LEU A 29 4.02 0.86 10.84
N ILE A 30 3.53 1.53 9.79
CA ILE A 30 4.37 1.94 8.65
C ILE A 30 5.46 2.92 9.10
N GLU A 31 5.14 3.86 9.98
CA GLU A 31 6.13 4.79 10.55
C GLU A 31 7.15 4.06 11.44
N ALA A 32 6.69 3.18 12.33
CA ALA A 32 7.55 2.44 13.26
C ALA A 32 8.43 1.37 12.58
N ARG A 33 7.99 0.83 11.44
CA ARG A 33 8.67 -0.21 10.67
C ARG A 33 9.05 0.27 9.26
N TRP A 34 9.41 1.55 9.17
CA TRP A 34 9.72 2.20 7.90
C TRP A 34 10.83 1.48 7.14
N ASP A 35 11.91 1.09 7.83
CA ASP A 35 13.07 0.46 7.21
C ASP A 35 12.79 -0.97 6.72
N GLU A 36 11.74 -1.61 7.22
CA GLU A 36 11.28 -2.92 6.75
C GLU A 36 10.25 -2.82 5.62
N LEU A 37 9.29 -1.88 5.72
CA LEU A 37 8.12 -1.80 4.83
C LEU A 37 8.34 -0.86 3.62
N VAL A 38 9.16 0.19 3.78
CA VAL A 38 9.44 1.21 2.76
C VAL A 38 10.92 1.18 2.36
N ALA A 39 11.82 1.26 3.35
CA ALA A 39 13.26 1.27 3.19
C ALA A 39 13.75 2.36 2.21
N GLU A 40 14.51 1.97 1.16
CA GLU A 40 15.05 2.88 0.13
C GLU A 40 14.15 2.98 -1.12
N MET A 41 13.06 2.22 -1.20
CA MET A 41 12.12 2.28 -2.32
C MET A 41 10.70 1.89 -1.88
N PRO A 42 9.74 2.82 -1.87
CA PRO A 42 8.35 2.51 -1.57
C PRO A 42 7.74 1.64 -2.68
N LEU A 43 6.87 0.68 -2.39
CA LEU A 43 6.51 0.11 -1.09
C LEU A 43 6.69 -1.41 -1.19
N LYS A 44 7.06 -2.10 -0.10
CA LYS A 44 7.05 -3.56 -0.11
C LYS A 44 5.66 -4.08 -0.44
N ILE A 45 5.56 -4.98 -1.43
CA ILE A 45 4.26 -5.60 -1.75
C ILE A 45 3.77 -6.50 -0.62
N SER A 46 4.72 -7.19 0.04
CA SER A 46 4.49 -8.00 1.22
C SER A 46 5.73 -8.04 2.12
N TYR A 47 5.55 -8.36 3.40
CA TYR A 47 6.64 -8.55 4.35
C TYR A 47 6.30 -9.63 5.40
N PRO A 48 7.25 -10.51 5.79
CA PRO A 48 8.57 -10.72 5.17
C PRO A 48 8.50 -11.58 3.89
N ALA A 49 9.62 -11.71 3.19
CA ALA A 49 9.77 -12.67 2.10
C ALA A 49 9.83 -14.12 2.63
N LEU A 50 9.28 -15.04 1.84
CA LEU A 50 9.43 -16.48 2.04
C LEU A 50 10.86 -16.90 1.67
N GLU A 51 11.46 -17.76 2.50
CA GLU A 51 12.84 -18.23 2.32
C GLU A 51 12.94 -19.75 2.44
N ASN A 52 14.06 -20.32 1.96
CA ASN A 52 14.44 -21.71 2.18
C ASN A 52 13.34 -22.74 1.87
N HIS A 53 12.82 -23.42 2.89
CA HIS A 53 11.82 -24.47 2.73
C HIS A 53 10.43 -23.90 2.45
N GLU A 54 10.06 -22.80 3.10
CA GLU A 54 8.78 -22.12 2.86
C GLU A 54 8.67 -21.63 1.42
N TRP A 55 9.75 -21.04 0.88
CA TRP A 55 9.77 -20.65 -0.53
C TRP A 55 9.58 -21.86 -1.46
N ARG A 56 10.29 -22.97 -1.24
CA ARG A 56 10.17 -24.17 -2.06
C ARG A 56 8.74 -24.72 -2.06
N LEU A 57 8.14 -24.84 -0.88
CA LEU A 57 6.80 -25.40 -0.72
C LEU A 57 5.71 -24.47 -1.22
N ILE A 58 5.71 -23.20 -0.80
CA ILE A 58 4.59 -22.27 -1.06
C ILE A 58 4.62 -21.76 -2.50
N THR A 59 5.81 -21.52 -3.06
CA THR A 59 5.93 -21.00 -4.43
C THR A 59 6.08 -22.08 -5.49
N GLY A 60 6.29 -23.35 -5.09
CA GLY A 60 6.64 -24.42 -6.03
C GLY A 60 7.99 -24.20 -6.70
N CYS A 61 8.96 -23.64 -5.97
CA CYS A 61 10.29 -23.27 -6.48
C CYS A 61 10.26 -22.24 -7.62
N ASP A 62 9.33 -21.27 -7.61
CA ASP A 62 9.18 -20.27 -8.68
C ASP A 62 10.42 -19.34 -8.76
N PRO A 63 11.22 -19.40 -9.85
CA PRO A 63 12.48 -18.69 -9.98
C PRO A 63 12.34 -17.16 -10.17
N LYS A 64 11.11 -16.66 -10.42
CA LYS A 64 10.82 -15.23 -10.49
C LYS A 64 10.57 -14.64 -9.10
N ASN A 65 10.03 -15.44 -8.19
CA ASN A 65 9.67 -15.05 -6.81
C ASN A 65 10.73 -15.45 -5.78
N THR A 66 12.00 -15.27 -6.12
CA THR A 66 13.12 -15.52 -5.18
C THR A 66 13.06 -14.58 -3.97
N ARG A 67 13.93 -14.82 -2.98
CA ARG A 67 14.03 -14.02 -1.76
C ARG A 67 14.10 -12.50 -2.06
N TRP A 68 13.16 -11.73 -1.51
CA TRP A 68 13.04 -10.27 -1.70
C TRP A 68 12.95 -9.84 -3.17
N SER A 69 12.26 -10.63 -3.99
CA SER A 69 12.10 -10.38 -5.42
C SER A 69 10.64 -10.43 -5.85
N TYR A 70 10.28 -9.58 -6.81
CA TYR A 70 8.97 -9.60 -7.46
C TYR A 70 7.81 -9.63 -6.44
N HIS A 71 6.94 -10.65 -6.42
CA HIS A 71 5.85 -10.73 -5.45
C HIS A 71 6.30 -11.16 -4.04
N ASN A 72 7.47 -11.79 -3.93
CA ASN A 72 8.01 -12.31 -2.67
C ASN A 72 8.89 -11.26 -1.95
N GLY A 73 8.25 -10.17 -1.51
CA GLY A 73 8.92 -9.09 -0.78
C GLY A 73 9.66 -8.06 -1.65
N GLY A 74 9.35 -7.99 -2.95
CA GLY A 74 9.81 -6.90 -3.81
C GLY A 74 9.20 -5.55 -3.40
N SER A 75 9.90 -4.47 -3.74
CA SER A 75 9.39 -3.09 -3.62
C SER A 75 8.76 -2.64 -4.94
N TRP A 76 7.53 -2.14 -4.88
CA TRP A 76 6.71 -1.84 -6.05
C TRP A 76 6.34 -0.35 -6.09
N PRO A 77 6.92 0.45 -7.00
CA PRO A 77 6.65 1.89 -7.09
C PRO A 77 5.18 2.23 -7.36
N VAL A 78 4.46 1.36 -8.08
CA VAL A 78 3.02 1.55 -8.34
C VAL A 78 2.20 1.64 -7.04
N LEU A 79 2.63 1.08 -5.92
CA LEU A 79 1.89 1.14 -4.65
C LEU A 79 1.95 2.53 -3.99
N LEU A 80 2.80 3.44 -4.49
CA LEU A 80 2.99 4.78 -3.92
C LEU A 80 1.69 5.60 -3.90
N TRP A 81 0.83 5.49 -4.92
CA TRP A 81 -0.44 6.23 -4.93
C TRP A 81 -1.44 5.70 -3.91
N LEU A 82 -1.48 4.38 -3.67
CA LEU A 82 -2.34 3.78 -2.65
C LEU A 82 -1.91 4.20 -1.25
N LEU A 83 -0.61 4.18 -0.99
CA LEU A 83 -0.06 4.69 0.26
C LEU A 83 -0.42 6.16 0.43
N THR A 84 -0.24 6.97 -0.60
CA THR A 84 -0.54 8.40 -0.57
C THR A 84 -2.01 8.68 -0.27
N ALA A 85 -2.92 8.01 -0.99
CA ALA A 85 -4.34 8.08 -0.74
C ALA A 85 -4.71 7.71 0.71
N ALA A 86 -4.17 6.60 1.21
CA ALA A 86 -4.43 6.15 2.57
C ALA A 86 -3.86 7.14 3.62
N CYS A 87 -2.69 7.72 3.36
CA CYS A 87 -2.09 8.75 4.20
C CYS A 87 -2.97 10.02 4.24
N ILE A 88 -3.54 10.45 3.12
CA ILE A 88 -4.44 11.61 3.09
C ILE A 88 -5.71 11.29 3.87
N LYS A 89 -6.33 10.12 3.62
CA LYS A 89 -7.56 9.70 4.33
C LYS A 89 -7.39 9.65 5.84
N THR A 90 -6.21 9.24 6.31
CA THR A 90 -5.88 9.15 7.74
C THR A 90 -5.30 10.43 8.33
N GLY A 91 -5.20 11.52 7.56
CA GLY A 91 -4.65 12.79 8.04
C GLY A 91 -3.13 12.76 8.31
N ARG A 92 -2.39 11.86 7.66
CA ARG A 92 -0.93 11.65 7.83
C ARG A 92 -0.14 11.96 6.53
N PRO A 93 -0.30 13.13 5.88
CA PRO A 93 0.33 13.42 4.58
C PRO A 93 1.87 13.47 4.61
N GLN A 94 2.49 13.63 5.78
CA GLN A 94 3.95 13.61 5.93
C GLN A 94 4.58 12.27 5.54
N ILE A 95 3.89 11.15 5.76
CA ILE A 95 4.34 9.81 5.38
C ILE A 95 4.42 9.72 3.85
N ALA A 96 3.38 10.20 3.16
CA ALA A 96 3.33 10.24 1.70
C ALA A 96 4.42 11.14 1.10
N ARG A 97 4.63 12.33 1.66
CA ARG A 97 5.72 13.24 1.22
C ARG A 97 7.08 12.56 1.30
N ARG A 98 7.40 11.95 2.44
CA ARG A 98 8.66 11.21 2.63
C ARG A 98 8.83 10.07 1.63
N ALA A 99 7.76 9.32 1.35
CA ALA A 99 7.80 8.23 0.38
C ALA A 99 8.00 8.74 -1.06
N ILE A 100 7.34 9.84 -1.43
CA ILE A 100 7.48 10.47 -2.74
C ILE A 100 8.90 11.02 -2.93
N ASP A 101 9.45 11.76 -1.96
CA ASP A 101 10.81 12.30 -2.04
C ASP A 101 11.85 11.18 -2.24
N LEU A 102 11.66 10.05 -1.55
CA LEU A 102 12.50 8.86 -1.69
C LEU A 102 12.39 8.26 -3.10
N ALA A 103 11.18 8.12 -3.64
CA ALA A 103 10.95 7.61 -4.99
C ALA A 103 11.52 8.55 -6.07
N GLU A 104 11.32 9.86 -5.93
CA GLU A 104 11.82 10.90 -6.86
C GLU A 104 13.35 10.88 -6.99
N SER A 105 14.06 10.52 -5.91
CA SER A 105 15.52 10.46 -5.92
C SER A 105 16.11 9.44 -6.92
N ARG A 106 15.31 8.44 -7.34
CA ARG A 106 15.77 7.27 -8.12
C ARG A 106 14.92 6.89 -9.32
N LEU A 107 13.59 6.96 -9.26
CA LEU A 107 12.71 6.37 -10.30
C LEU A 107 13.03 6.82 -11.73
N SER A 108 13.28 8.11 -11.92
CA SER A 108 13.63 8.66 -13.23
C SER A 108 15.01 8.20 -13.69
N LYS A 109 16.01 8.19 -12.79
CA LYS A 109 17.39 7.76 -13.08
C LYS A 109 17.45 6.27 -13.44
N ASP A 110 16.64 5.47 -12.78
CA ASP A 110 16.54 4.02 -12.98
C ASP A 110 15.63 3.65 -14.18
N VAL A 111 15.11 4.64 -14.91
CA VAL A 111 14.30 4.49 -16.13
C VAL A 111 12.96 3.78 -15.86
N TRP A 112 12.29 4.20 -14.79
CA TRP A 112 10.95 3.74 -14.38
C TRP A 112 10.77 2.21 -14.35
N PRO A 113 11.51 1.48 -13.50
CA PRO A 113 11.38 0.04 -13.41
C PRO A 113 10.00 -0.43 -12.91
N GLU A 114 9.64 -1.66 -13.28
CA GLU A 114 8.43 -2.34 -12.83
C GLU A 114 8.45 -2.62 -11.31
N TYR A 115 9.59 -3.06 -10.77
CA TYR A 115 9.79 -3.35 -9.35
C TYR A 115 11.29 -3.31 -8.98
N TYR A 116 11.56 -3.34 -7.68
CA TYR A 116 12.90 -3.37 -7.08
C TYR A 116 13.05 -4.55 -6.14
N ASP A 117 14.27 -5.07 -6.06
CA ASP A 117 14.64 -6.25 -5.27
C ASP A 117 15.54 -5.93 -4.08
N GLY A 118 15.62 -6.89 -3.17
CA GLY A 118 16.44 -6.85 -1.96
C GLY A 118 15.66 -6.34 -0.76
N LYS A 119 16.18 -6.64 0.44
CA LYS A 119 15.53 -6.28 1.72
C LYS A 119 15.10 -4.82 1.79
N VAL A 120 15.96 -3.93 1.29
CA VAL A 120 15.73 -2.48 1.32
C VAL A 120 15.29 -1.89 -0.03
N GLY A 121 15.08 -2.70 -1.08
CA GLY A 121 14.69 -2.20 -2.41
C GLY A 121 15.81 -1.46 -3.15
N ARG A 122 17.07 -1.77 -2.84
CA ARG A 122 18.24 -1.10 -3.43
C ARG A 122 18.49 -1.45 -4.89
N TYR A 123 18.14 -2.67 -5.31
CA TYR A 123 18.45 -3.17 -6.65
C TYR A 123 17.24 -3.05 -7.57
N ILE A 124 17.45 -2.69 -8.84
CA ILE A 124 16.40 -2.83 -9.86
C ILE A 124 16.03 -4.32 -9.94
N GLY A 125 14.73 -4.60 -10.08
CA GLY A 125 14.23 -5.97 -10.04
C GLY A 125 14.89 -6.87 -11.09
N LYS A 126 15.17 -8.13 -10.71
CA LYS A 126 15.90 -9.13 -11.50
C LYS A 126 15.40 -9.27 -12.94
N GLN A 127 14.09 -9.13 -13.13
CA GLN A 127 13.42 -9.15 -14.43
C GLN A 127 12.47 -7.95 -14.60
N ALA A 128 12.79 -6.81 -13.98
CA ALA A 128 11.95 -5.62 -14.06
C ALA A 128 12.01 -5.01 -15.46
N ARG A 129 10.84 -4.73 -16.05
CA ARG A 129 10.74 -3.95 -17.28
C ARG A 129 10.98 -2.47 -16.98
N LYS A 130 11.65 -1.77 -17.89
CA LYS A 130 11.80 -0.31 -17.87
C LYS A 130 10.55 0.34 -18.46
N TYR A 131 10.34 1.62 -18.17
CA TYR A 131 9.18 2.40 -18.62
C TYR A 131 7.84 1.72 -18.30
N GLN A 132 7.76 1.10 -17.13
CA GLN A 132 6.55 0.41 -16.74
C GLN A 132 5.45 1.46 -16.47
N THR A 133 4.38 1.41 -17.26
CA THR A 133 3.32 2.43 -17.27
C THR A 133 2.76 2.73 -15.89
N TRP A 134 2.47 1.71 -15.08
CA TRP A 134 1.89 1.90 -13.75
C TRP A 134 2.86 2.43 -12.69
N SER A 135 4.18 2.32 -12.92
CA SER A 135 5.19 2.88 -12.03
C SER A 135 5.23 4.40 -12.21
N ILE A 136 5.12 4.84 -13.47
CA ILE A 136 5.01 6.25 -13.85
C ILE A 136 3.66 6.80 -13.36
N ALA A 137 2.56 6.13 -13.72
CA ALA A 137 1.22 6.60 -13.38
C ALA A 137 0.99 6.64 -11.86
N GLY A 138 1.46 5.63 -11.12
CA GLY A 138 1.36 5.61 -9.66
C GLY A 138 2.11 6.77 -9.01
N TYR A 139 3.28 7.14 -9.52
CA TYR A 139 3.98 8.34 -9.07
C TYR A 139 3.19 9.63 -9.37
N LEU A 140 2.69 9.78 -10.60
CA LEU A 140 1.91 10.96 -10.98
C LEU A 140 0.62 11.11 -10.16
N VAL A 141 -0.12 10.03 -9.96
CA VAL A 141 -1.34 10.04 -9.13
C VAL A 141 -1.02 10.40 -7.68
N ALA A 142 0.08 9.89 -7.13
CA ALA A 142 0.53 10.25 -5.78
C ALA A 142 0.81 11.76 -5.65
N LYS A 143 1.48 12.37 -6.65
CA LYS A 143 1.72 13.82 -6.69
C LYS A 143 0.42 14.62 -6.77
N MET A 144 -0.47 14.26 -7.70
CA MET A 144 -1.76 14.95 -7.89
C MET A 144 -2.65 14.86 -6.64
N LEU A 145 -2.65 13.73 -5.93
CA LEU A 145 -3.39 13.58 -4.67
C LEU A 145 -2.82 14.46 -3.56
N LEU A 146 -1.49 14.62 -3.48
CA LEU A 146 -0.87 15.52 -2.49
C LEU A 146 -1.07 17.00 -2.81
N GLU A 147 -1.06 17.35 -4.10
CA GLU A 147 -1.29 18.72 -4.57
C GLU A 147 -2.74 19.14 -4.33
N ASP A 148 -3.69 18.25 -4.60
CA ASP A 148 -5.11 18.47 -4.33
C ASP A 148 -5.77 17.25 -3.67
N PRO A 149 -5.83 17.26 -2.32
CA PRO A 149 -6.49 16.20 -1.54
C PRO A 149 -7.99 16.03 -1.80
N SER A 150 -8.67 16.98 -2.46
CA SER A 150 -10.10 16.86 -2.75
C SER A 150 -10.41 15.70 -3.71
N HIS A 151 -9.41 15.27 -4.50
CA HIS A 151 -9.47 14.11 -5.38
C HIS A 151 -9.65 12.77 -4.63
N LEU A 152 -9.41 12.72 -3.32
CA LEU A 152 -9.50 11.48 -2.53
C LEU A 152 -10.88 10.82 -2.65
N GLY A 153 -11.96 11.61 -2.74
CA GLY A 153 -13.33 11.10 -2.85
C GLY A 153 -13.61 10.27 -4.10
N MET A 154 -12.72 10.28 -5.11
CA MET A 154 -12.83 9.42 -6.29
C MET A 154 -12.50 7.95 -6.00
N ILE A 155 -11.70 7.68 -4.96
CA ILE A 155 -11.15 6.35 -4.68
C ILE A 155 -11.37 5.88 -3.24
N ALA A 156 -11.91 6.73 -2.37
CA ALA A 156 -12.19 6.43 -0.98
C ALA A 156 -13.70 6.52 -0.71
N LEU A 157 -14.17 5.62 0.15
CA LEU A 157 -15.50 5.72 0.75
C LEU A 157 -15.38 6.43 2.10
N GLU A 158 -16.44 7.09 2.53
CA GLU A 158 -16.56 7.60 3.88
C GLU A 158 -16.99 6.51 4.84
N GLU A 159 -16.88 6.76 6.14
CA GLU A 159 -17.48 5.88 7.13
C GLU A 159 -19.00 5.95 7.06
N ASP A 160 -19.67 4.82 7.25
CA ASP A 160 -21.11 4.82 7.44
C ASP A 160 -21.43 5.68 8.66
N LYS A 161 -22.10 6.81 8.43
CA LYS A 161 -22.72 7.56 9.53
C LYS A 161 -23.62 6.56 10.25
N GLN A 162 -23.38 6.30 11.54
CA GLN A 162 -24.25 5.44 12.36
C GLN A 162 -25.70 5.83 12.11
N MET A 163 -26.38 5.08 11.25
CA MET A 163 -27.81 5.19 11.10
C MET A 163 -28.35 4.66 12.42
N LYS A 164 -28.89 5.56 13.26
CA LYS A 164 -29.68 5.13 14.41
C LYS A 164 -30.64 4.06 13.89
N PRO A 165 -30.68 2.84 14.45
CA PRO A 165 -31.64 1.85 14.01
C PRO A 165 -33.00 2.50 14.13
N VAL A 166 -33.69 2.65 13.00
CA VAL A 166 -35.07 3.11 12.99
C VAL A 166 -35.89 1.94 13.54
N ILE A 167 -35.93 1.82 14.86
CA ILE A 167 -36.83 0.93 15.56
C ILE A 167 -38.24 1.49 15.32
N LYS A 168 -38.86 1.14 14.19
CA LYS A 168 -40.31 1.28 14.06
C LYS A 168 -40.91 0.28 15.03
N ARG A 169 -41.36 0.75 16.20
CA ARG A 169 -42.22 -0.05 17.07
C ARG A 169 -43.40 -0.54 16.23
N SER A 170 -43.51 -1.86 16.08
CA SER A 170 -44.73 -2.49 15.61
C SER A 170 -45.87 -2.03 16.52
N ALA A 171 -46.89 -1.39 15.94
CA ALA A 171 -48.14 -1.15 16.66
C ALA A 171 -48.85 -2.50 16.77
N SER A 172 -48.60 -3.22 17.86
CA SER A 172 -49.45 -4.32 18.27
C SER A 172 -50.82 -3.74 18.64
N TRP A 173 -51.80 -4.01 17.80
CA TRP A 173 -53.21 -3.74 18.07
C TRP A 173 -53.65 -4.61 19.25
N THR A 174 -54.04 -3.98 20.36
CA THR A 174 -54.82 -4.64 21.41
C THR A 174 -56.28 -4.68 20.95
N CYS A 175 -56.80 -5.89 20.73
CA CYS A 175 -58.23 -6.17 20.57
C CYS A 175 -59.01 -5.87 21.85
#